data_AF-A0A519W4J6-F1
#
_entry.id   AF-A0A519W4J6-F1
#
_cell.length_a   1.000
_cell.length_b   1.000
_cell.length_c   1.000
_cell.angle_alpha   90.00
_cell.angle_beta   90.00
_cell.angle_gamma   90.00
#
_symmetry.space_group_name_H-M   'P 1'
#
loop_
_entity.id
_entity.type
_entity.pdbx_description
1 polymer ?
#
loop_
_entity_poly.entity_id
_entity_poly.type
_entity_poly.pdbx_seq_one_letter_code
_entity_poly.pdbx_strand_id
1 'polypeptide(L)' 'MNENWKALQRIIEKEERIIIGLMSGTSLDGLDIAICAVRGNGLSTDLKIQHFHTVPYD' A
#
# COMPACT_ATOMS: atom_id res chain seq x y z
N MET A 1 -19.63 -19.36 3.40
CA MET A 1 -18.62 -18.29 3.49
C MET A 1 -19.23 -17.03 2.91
N ASN A 2 -19.26 -15.91 3.63
CA ASN A 2 -19.89 -14.69 3.14
C ASN A 2 -19.07 -14.08 1.97
N GLU A 3 -19.71 -13.20 1.19
CA GLU A 3 -19.08 -12.59 0.02
C GLU A 3 -17.86 -11.73 0.37
N ASN A 4 -17.88 -11.06 1.52
CA ASN A 4 -16.76 -10.27 2.03
C ASN A 4 -15.49 -11.13 2.21
N TRP A 5 -15.66 -12.35 2.74
CA TRP A 5 -14.54 -13.26 2.91
C TRP A 5 -13.97 -13.74 1.58
N LYS A 6 -14.82 -14.04 0.58
CA LYS A 6 -14.36 -14.39 -0.76
C LYS A 6 -13.61 -13.25 -1.44
N ALA A 7 -14.03 -12.00 -1.21
CA ALA A 7 -13.33 -10.82 -1.71
C ALA A 7 -11.95 -10.67 -1.05
N LEU A 8 -11.88 -10.83 0.27
CA LEU A 8 -10.61 -10.78 1.00
C LEU A 8 -9.65 -11.90 0.58
N GLN A 9 -10.15 -13.13 0.48
CA GLN A 9 -9.35 -14.28 0.08
C GLN A 9 -8.70 -14.07 -1.29
N ARG A 10 -9.44 -13.52 -2.27
CA ARG A 10 -8.91 -13.16 -3.60
C ARG A 10 -7.78 -12.11 -3.55
N ILE A 11 -7.71 -11.28 -2.52
CA ILE A 11 -6.63 -10.31 -2.33
C ILE A 11 -5.43 -10.98 -1.65
N ILE A 12 -5.69 -11.82 -0.65
CA ILE A 12 -4.66 -12.56 0.10
C ILE A 12 -3.94 -13.58 -0.79
N GLU A 13 -4.61 -14.19 -1.76
CA GLU A 13 -4.00 -15.20 -2.64
C GLU A 13 -3.09 -14.62 -3.74
N LYS A 14 -3.06 -13.29 -3.93
CA LYS A 14 -2.17 -12.67 -4.92
C LYS A 14 -0.71 -12.75 -4.49
N GLU A 15 0.17 -13.18 -5.39
CA GLU A 15 1.63 -13.18 -5.18
C GLU A 15 2.19 -11.76 -5.00
N GLU A 16 1.66 -10.82 -5.77
CA GLU A 16 1.96 -9.39 -5.69
C GLU A 16 0.69 -8.59 -5.44
N ARG A 17 0.79 -7.59 -4.57
CA ARG A 17 -0.29 -6.65 -4.27
C ARG A 17 0.19 -5.24 -4.54
N ILE A 18 -0.62 -4.49 -5.27
CA ILE A 18 -0.43 -3.05 -5.43
C ILE A 18 -1.14 -2.35 -4.28
N ILE A 19 -0.39 -1.62 -3.48
CA ILE A 19 -0.84 -0.96 -2.25
C ILE A 19 -0.52 0.52 -2.36
N ILE A 20 -1.47 1.38 -1.98
CA ILE A 20 -1.21 2.81 -1.80
C ILE A 20 -0.87 3.07 -0.32
N GLY A 21 0.30 3.64 -0.08
CA GLY A 21 0.72 4.17 1.21
C GLY A 21 0.47 5.67 1.26
N LEU A 22 -0.12 6.13 2.36
CA LEU A 22 -0.39 7.53 2.65
C LEU A 22 0.31 7.88 3.97
N MET A 23 1.12 8.94 3.98
CA MET A 23 1.82 9.41 5.18
C MET A 23 1.66 10.92 5.32
N SER A 24 1.18 11.37 6.48
CA SER A 24 1.17 12.77 6.89
C SER A 24 2.17 12.94 8.03
N GLY A 25 3.26 13.64 7.76
CA GLY A 25 4.27 13.94 8.78
C GLY A 25 3.74 14.94 9.80
N THR A 26 4.30 14.92 11.01
CA THR A 26 3.92 15.89 12.07
C THR A 26 4.35 17.33 11.75
N SER A 27 5.17 17.54 10.72
CA SER A 27 5.53 18.87 10.24
C SER A 27 4.39 19.57 9.50
N LEU A 28 3.37 18.82 9.07
CA LEU A 28 2.21 19.35 8.34
C LEU A 28 2.59 20.09 7.04
N ASP A 29 3.64 19.62 6.35
CA ASP A 29 4.07 20.22 5.08
C ASP A 29 3.37 19.61 3.85
N GLY A 30 2.77 18.42 4.01
CA GLY A 30 2.07 17.73 2.92
C GLY A 30 1.72 16.27 3.22
N LEU A 31 1.02 15.65 2.27
CA LEU A 31 0.66 14.24 2.23
C LEU A 31 1.57 13.51 1.23
N ASP A 32 2.41 12.63 1.75
CA ASP A 32 3.19 11.70 0.94
C ASP A 32 2.32 10.54 0.47
N ILE A 33 2.42 10.21 -0.81
CA ILE A 33 1.66 9.16 -1.49
C ILE A 33 2.64 8.25 -2.22
N ALA A 34 2.62 6.96 -1.88
CA ALA A 34 3.44 5.95 -2.54
C ALA A 34 2.57 4.81 -3.10
N ILE A 35 2.73 4.47 -4.37
CA ILE A 35 2.19 3.24 -4.95
C ILE A 35 3.29 2.19 -4.89
N CYS A 36 3.03 1.10 -4.18
CA CYS A 36 4.01 0.05 -3.91
C CYS A 36 3.52 -1.29 -4.45
N ALA A 37 4.39 -2.00 -5.17
CA ALA A 37 4.25 -3.43 -5.41
C ALA A 37 4.86 -4.18 -4.22
N VAL A 38 4.05 -5.02 -3.56
CA VAL A 38 4.45 -5.76 -2.36
C VAL A 38 4.30 -7.26 -2.61
N ARG A 39 5.36 -8.02 -2.34
CA ARG A 39 5.45 -9.48 -2.46
C ARG A 39 5.95 -10.09 -1.17
N GLY A 40 5.71 -11.38 -0.98
CA GLY A 40 6.15 -12.10 0.21
C GLY A 40 5.39 -11.68 1.47
N ASN A 41 5.93 -12.03 2.64
CA ASN A 41 5.35 -11.70 3.94
C ASN A 41 6.41 -11.73 5.06
N GLY A 42 6.13 -11.05 6.18
CA GLY A 42 7.06 -11.01 7.31
C GLY A 42 8.44 -10.50 6.90
N LEU A 43 9.49 -11.24 7.26
CA LEU A 43 10.88 -10.89 6.91
C LEU A 43 11.23 -11.11 5.43
N SER A 44 10.41 -11.87 4.67
CA SER A 44 10.59 -12.07 3.23
C SER A 44 9.79 -11.07 2.39
N THR A 45 9.25 -10.01 3.03
CA THR A 45 8.50 -8.98 2.32
C THR A 45 9.45 -8.21 1.39
N ASP A 46 9.15 -8.24 0.10
CA ASP A 46 9.80 -7.43 -0.93
C ASP A 46 8.87 -6.28 -1.31
N LEU A 47 9.42 -5.07 -1.36
CA LEU A 47 8.66 -3.86 -1.64
C LEU A 47 9.36 -3.03 -2.70
N LYS A 48 8.62 -2.69 -3.75
CA LYS A 48 9.07 -1.79 -4.82
C LYS A 48 8.12 -0.62 -4.96
N ILE A 49 8.64 0.60 -4.78
CA ILE A 49 7.91 1.84 -5.08
C ILE A 49 7.78 1.96 -6.60
N GLN A 50 6.55 1.99 -7.10
CA GLN A 50 6.24 2.24 -8.50
C GLN A 50 6.09 3.73 -8.78
N HIS A 51 5.40 4.44 -7.88
CA HIS A 51 5.18 5.88 -7.98
C HIS A 51 5.26 6.52 -6.59
N PHE A 52 5.77 7.75 -6.55
CA PHE A 52 5.81 8.57 -5.36
C PHE A 52 5.42 10.00 -5.72
N HIS A 53 4.62 10.63 -4.85
CA HIS A 53 4.24 12.03 -4.97
C HIS A 53 3.94 12.62 -3.60
N THR A 54 4.26 13.89 -3.40
CA THR A 54 3.87 14.65 -2.21
C THR A 54 2.89 15.74 -2.63
N VAL A 55 1.70 15.74 -2.01
CA VAL A 55 0.72 16.82 -2.16
C VAL A 55 0.90 17.80 -1.01
N PRO A 56 1.28 19.06 -1.24
CA PRO A 56 1.42 20.04 -0.17
C PRO A 56 0.07 20.33 0.50
N TYR A 57 0.09 20.75 1.77
CA TYR A 57 -1.10 21.29 2.43
C TYR A 57 -1.29 22.77 2.11
N ASP A 58 -2.54 23.20 2.06
CA ASP A 58 -2.95 24.60 1.89
C ASP A 58 -2.92 25.37 3.23
#